data_AF-A0A341ED35-F1
#
_entry.id   AF-A0A341ED35-F1
#
_cell.length_a   1.000
_cell.length_b   1.000
_cell.length_c   1.000
_cell.angle_alpha   90.00
_cell.angle_beta   90.00
_cell.angle_gamma   90.00
#
_symmetry.space_group_name_H-M   'P 1'
#
loop_
_entity.id
_entity.type
_entity.pdbx_description
1 polymer ?
#
loop_
_entity_poly.entity_id
_entity_poly.type
_entity_poly.pdbx_seq_one_letter_code
_entity_poly.pdbx_strand_id
1 'polypeptide(L)'
;MNVAALDLALLSDLTLTLSPDTLKSAFLRKAQRQFAKALKVVEAGHLAHVNTTSDDRVRRKVYARIVTALDWYRRSFSARVTDDEAVVSLAVAFETLLTDGYLRGGVKDRVERRLRISLRGKRGVGDYVDAVISIMQARGEIVHNGSTLQEAEVIKAQAAFALCFEDVVGRLPGLGSSLDQPIGKVLGDA
;
A
#
# COMPACT_ATOMS: atom_id res chain seq x y z
N MET A 1 -16.45 -15.19 12.76
CA MET A 1 -15.09 -14.84 12.31
C MET A 1 -14.20 -16.05 12.58
N ASN A 2 -14.10 -16.97 11.61
CA ASN A 2 -13.17 -18.11 11.70
C ASN A 2 -11.88 -17.65 11.02
N VAL A 3 -10.94 -17.15 11.81
CA VAL A 3 -9.60 -16.83 11.29
C VAL A 3 -8.88 -18.16 11.12
N ALA A 4 -8.44 -18.50 9.90
CA ALA A 4 -7.73 -19.75 9.67
C ALA A 4 -6.44 -19.79 10.50
N ALA A 5 -5.99 -20.98 10.90
CA ALA A 5 -4.78 -21.14 11.71
C ALA A 5 -3.55 -20.49 11.05
N LEU A 6 -3.50 -20.49 9.71
CA LEU A 6 -2.47 -19.82 8.92
C LEU A 6 -2.53 -18.29 9.09
N ASP A 7 -3.73 -17.70 9.05
CA ASP A 7 -3.91 -16.25 9.22
C ASP A 7 -3.57 -15.79 10.64
N LEU A 8 -3.85 -16.63 11.65
CA LEU A 8 -3.42 -16.40 13.03
C LEU A 8 -1.89 -16.48 13.18
N ALA A 9 -1.25 -17.47 12.55
CA ALA A 9 0.20 -17.58 12.52
C ALA A 9 0.86 -16.38 11.82
N LEU A 10 0.26 -15.90 10.73
CA LEU A 10 0.70 -14.72 10.00
C LEU A 10 0.57 -13.41 10.78
N LEU A 11 -0.42 -13.30 11.68
CA LEU A 11 -0.53 -12.17 12.61
C LEU A 11 0.53 -12.23 13.72
N SER A 12 0.84 -13.44 14.20
CA SER A 12 1.91 -13.66 15.19
C SER A 12 3.32 -13.41 14.62
N ASP A 13 3.46 -13.36 13.30
CA ASP A 13 4.75 -13.22 12.61
C ASP A 13 5.16 -11.75 12.38
N LEU A 14 4.35 -10.78 12.84
CA LEU A 14 4.67 -9.36 12.81
C LEU A 14 5.71 -9.02 13.88
N THR A 15 6.90 -8.57 13.47
CA THR A 15 7.98 -8.14 14.38
C THR A 15 7.84 -6.66 14.75
N LEU A 16 6.71 -6.30 15.36
CA LEU A 16 6.48 -4.93 15.81
C LEU A 16 6.48 -4.86 17.34
N THR A 17 7.59 -4.39 17.90
CA THR A 17 7.68 -4.06 19.32
C THR A 17 7.32 -2.59 19.51
N LEU A 18 6.13 -2.32 20.03
CA LEU A 18 5.69 -0.96 20.36
C LEU A 18 5.81 -0.74 21.87
N SER A 19 6.56 0.28 22.27
CA SER A 19 6.63 0.63 23.69
C SER A 19 5.26 1.10 24.21
N PRO A 20 4.91 0.84 25.50
CA PRO A 20 3.67 1.33 26.09
C PRO A 20 3.51 2.85 26.00
N ASP A 21 4.61 3.62 26.09
CA ASP A 21 4.57 5.08 26.02
C ASP A 21 4.37 5.57 24.59
N THR A 22 4.95 4.88 23.62
CA THR A 22 4.68 5.07 22.19
C THR A 22 3.18 4.87 21.91
N LEU A 23 2.57 3.80 22.42
CA LEU A 23 1.13 3.53 22.28
C LEU A 23 0.24 4.60 22.92
N LYS A 24 0.69 5.24 24.00
CA LYS A 24 -0.02 6.34 24.66
C LYS A 24 0.09 7.68 23.91
N SER A 25 0.97 7.79 22.93
CA SER A 25 1.16 9.05 22.21
C SER A 25 -0.12 9.48 21.47
N ALA A 26 -0.47 10.76 21.57
CA ALA A 26 -1.64 11.31 20.88
C ALA A 26 -1.53 11.16 19.35
N PHE A 27 -0.29 11.24 18.84
CA PHE A 27 0.03 11.02 17.44
C PHE A 27 -0.36 9.60 16.99
N LEU A 28 0.10 8.55 17.67
CA LEU A 28 -0.22 7.18 17.27
C LEU A 28 -1.69 6.83 17.43
N ARG A 29 -2.35 7.31 18.49
CA ARG A 29 -3.81 7.14 18.62
C ARG A 29 -4.58 7.84 17.49
N LYS A 30 -4.08 8.96 16.98
CA LYS A 30 -4.69 9.64 15.82
C LYS A 30 -4.44 8.82 14.55
N ALA A 31 -3.20 8.41 14.29
CA ALA A 31 -2.84 7.60 13.13
C ALA A 31 -3.65 6.28 13.12
N GLN A 32 -3.68 5.54 14.23
CA GLN A 32 -4.45 4.30 14.37
C GLN A 32 -5.94 4.51 14.05
N ARG A 33 -6.55 5.60 14.52
CA ARG A 33 -7.95 5.93 14.20
C ARG A 33 -8.15 6.20 12.71
N GLN A 34 -7.24 6.93 12.08
CA GLN A 34 -7.28 7.22 10.64
C GLN A 34 -7.15 5.93 9.81
N PHE A 35 -6.17 5.09 10.15
CA PHE A 35 -5.99 3.79 9.50
C PHE A 35 -7.17 2.86 9.71
N ALA A 36 -7.70 2.75 10.93
CA ALA A 36 -8.87 1.93 11.21
C ALA A 36 -10.09 2.41 10.41
N LYS A 37 -10.26 3.73 10.23
CA LYS A 37 -11.32 4.28 9.38
C LYS A 37 -11.13 3.88 7.91
N ALA A 38 -9.91 4.01 7.37
CA ALA A 38 -9.61 3.59 5.99
C ALA A 38 -9.83 2.08 5.79
N LEU A 39 -9.38 1.25 6.73
CA LEU A 39 -9.60 -0.20 6.70
C LEU A 39 -11.09 -0.57 6.69
N LYS A 40 -11.92 0.11 7.50
CA LYS A 40 -13.38 -0.11 7.50
C LYS A 40 -14.02 0.23 6.15
N VAL A 41 -13.54 1.27 5.46
CA VAL A 41 -14.02 1.62 4.11
C VAL A 41 -13.67 0.50 3.12
N VAL A 42 -12.44 -0.02 3.18
CA VAL A 42 -12.00 -1.12 2.32
C VAL A 42 -12.76 -2.41 2.62
N GLU A 43 -12.94 -2.76 3.90
CA GLU A 43 -13.70 -3.93 4.32
C GLU A 43 -15.14 -3.87 3.81
N ALA A 44 -15.84 -2.76 4.06
CA ALA A 44 -17.21 -2.56 3.61
C ALA A 44 -17.33 -2.65 2.08
N GLY A 45 -16.42 -2.00 1.35
CA GLY A 45 -16.41 -2.04 -0.11
C GLY A 45 -16.05 -3.42 -0.68
N HIS A 46 -15.12 -4.13 -0.06
CA HIS A 46 -14.75 -5.49 -0.45
C HIS A 46 -15.92 -6.46 -0.25
N LEU A 47 -16.58 -6.41 0.92
CA LEU A 47 -17.78 -7.21 1.17
C LEU A 47 -18.90 -6.87 0.20
N ALA A 48 -19.13 -5.58 -0.07
CA ALA A 48 -20.21 -5.12 -0.94
C ALA A 48 -19.99 -5.43 -2.43
N HIS A 49 -18.75 -5.49 -2.91
CA HIS A 49 -18.48 -5.57 -4.36
C HIS A 49 -17.71 -6.80 -4.83
N VAL A 50 -16.96 -7.45 -3.94
CA VAL A 50 -16.12 -8.62 -4.28
C VAL A 50 -16.77 -9.92 -3.81
N ASN A 51 -17.27 -9.95 -2.58
CA ASN A 51 -17.84 -11.18 -1.99
C ASN A 51 -19.30 -11.42 -2.37
N THR A 52 -19.98 -10.43 -2.96
CA THR A 52 -21.35 -10.57 -3.47
C THR A 52 -21.36 -10.48 -4.99
N THR A 53 -22.43 -10.94 -5.62
CA THR A 53 -22.70 -10.77 -7.06
C THR A 53 -23.05 -9.32 -7.39
N SER A 54 -22.12 -8.40 -7.15
CA SER A 54 -22.26 -6.98 -7.49
C SER A 54 -21.87 -6.76 -8.95
N ASP A 55 -22.77 -6.24 -9.80
CA ASP A 55 -22.47 -5.97 -11.22
C ASP A 55 -21.47 -4.81 -11.44
N ASP A 56 -21.10 -4.07 -10.40
CA ASP A 56 -20.06 -3.03 -10.46
C ASP A 56 -18.66 -3.64 -10.60
N ARG A 57 -18.25 -3.84 -11.86
CA ARG A 57 -16.94 -4.40 -12.22
C ARG A 57 -15.77 -3.49 -11.81
N VAL A 58 -15.96 -2.17 -11.78
CA VAL A 58 -14.88 -1.24 -11.42
C VAL A 58 -14.59 -1.33 -9.94
N ARG A 59 -15.61 -1.18 -9.10
CA ARG A 59 -15.46 -1.27 -7.64
C ARG A 59 -14.94 -2.64 -7.25
N ARG A 60 -15.47 -3.72 -7.84
CA ARG A 60 -14.96 -5.07 -7.62
C ARG A 60 -13.45 -5.15 -7.87
N LYS A 61 -12.99 -4.69 -9.03
CA LYS A 61 -11.56 -4.74 -9.40
C LYS A 61 -10.71 -3.87 -8.47
N VAL A 62 -11.16 -2.65 -8.16
CA VAL A 62 -10.41 -1.71 -7.30
C VAL A 62 -10.30 -2.24 -5.87
N TYR A 63 -11.41 -2.65 -5.23
CA TYR A 63 -11.36 -3.17 -3.86
C TYR A 63 -10.57 -4.48 -3.75
N ALA A 64 -10.67 -5.39 -4.72
CA ALA A 64 -9.82 -6.59 -4.74
C ALA A 64 -8.33 -6.23 -4.78
N ARG A 65 -7.95 -5.28 -5.64
CA ARG A 65 -6.55 -4.83 -5.75
C ARG A 65 -6.05 -4.14 -4.49
N ILE A 66 -6.87 -3.33 -3.83
CA ILE A 66 -6.47 -2.67 -2.59
C ILE A 66 -6.21 -3.70 -1.49
N VAL A 67 -7.05 -4.74 -1.38
CA VAL A 67 -6.81 -5.86 -0.45
C VAL A 67 -5.52 -6.60 -0.81
N THR A 68 -5.25 -6.85 -2.09
CA THR A 68 -3.97 -7.44 -2.54
C THR A 68 -2.77 -6.56 -2.16
N ALA A 69 -2.86 -5.24 -2.35
CA ALA A 69 -1.80 -4.31 -1.97
C ALA A 69 -1.53 -4.33 -0.45
N LEU A 70 -2.59 -4.42 0.37
CA LEU A 70 -2.48 -4.56 1.82
C LEU A 70 -1.82 -5.88 2.24
N ASP A 71 -2.08 -6.99 1.54
CA ASP A 71 -1.40 -8.26 1.85
C ASP A 71 0.10 -8.17 1.57
N TRP A 72 0.51 -7.59 0.43
CA TRP A 72 1.92 -7.33 0.14
C TRP A 72 2.56 -6.38 1.14
N TYR A 73 1.87 -5.30 1.51
CA TYR A 73 2.33 -4.39 2.54
C TYR A 73 2.54 -5.10 3.88
N ARG A 74 1.60 -5.94 4.32
CA ARG A 74 1.72 -6.74 5.54
C ARG A 74 2.94 -7.66 5.50
N ARG A 75 3.21 -8.32 4.36
CA ARG A 75 4.39 -9.19 4.19
C ARG A 75 5.71 -8.45 4.40
N SER A 76 5.78 -7.15 4.10
CA SER A 76 6.99 -6.35 4.34
C SER A 76 7.38 -6.20 5.82
N PHE A 77 6.53 -6.62 6.76
CA PHE A 77 6.78 -6.56 8.21
C PHE A 77 7.04 -7.93 8.86
N SER A 78 7.06 -9.03 8.08
CA SER A 78 7.22 -10.35 8.71
C SER A 78 8.64 -10.58 9.21
N ALA A 79 8.74 -11.20 10.39
CA ALA A 79 10.00 -11.48 11.09
C ALA A 79 10.94 -12.43 10.37
N ARG A 80 10.42 -13.15 9.37
CA ARG A 80 11.13 -14.22 8.66
C ARG A 80 11.62 -13.78 7.29
N VAL A 81 11.31 -12.54 6.90
CA VAL A 81 11.50 -12.00 5.56
C VAL A 81 12.84 -11.29 5.52
N THR A 82 13.64 -11.54 4.50
CA THR A 82 14.89 -10.79 4.32
C THR A 82 14.60 -9.34 3.92
N ASP A 83 15.57 -8.44 4.09
CA ASP A 83 15.42 -7.05 3.64
C ASP A 83 15.05 -6.98 2.16
N ASP A 84 15.65 -7.84 1.32
CA ASP A 84 15.34 -7.95 -0.12
C ASP A 84 13.87 -8.34 -0.38
N GLU A 85 13.36 -9.32 0.38
CA GLU A 85 11.98 -9.76 0.24
C GLU A 85 10.99 -8.69 0.75
N ALA A 86 11.37 -7.90 1.76
CA ALA A 86 10.61 -6.74 2.23
C ALA A 86 10.58 -5.63 1.17
N VAL A 87 11.72 -5.36 0.51
CA VAL A 87 11.84 -4.43 -0.62
C VAL A 87 10.92 -4.86 -1.77
N VAL A 88 10.98 -6.13 -2.18
CA VAL A 88 10.12 -6.67 -3.24
C VAL A 88 8.64 -6.56 -2.85
N SER A 89 8.29 -6.93 -1.61
CA SER A 89 6.92 -6.85 -1.12
C SER A 89 6.38 -5.42 -1.13
N LEU A 90 7.18 -4.43 -0.71
CA LEU A 90 6.79 -3.02 -0.75
C LEU A 90 6.63 -2.49 -2.17
N ALA A 91 7.57 -2.81 -3.07
CA ALA A 91 7.48 -2.40 -4.47
C ALA A 91 6.19 -2.92 -5.11
N VAL A 92 5.86 -4.21 -4.89
CA VAL A 92 4.61 -4.81 -5.38
C VAL A 92 3.39 -4.18 -4.71
N ALA A 93 3.45 -3.85 -3.43
CA ALA A 93 2.36 -3.15 -2.75
C ALA A 93 2.09 -1.78 -3.40
N PHE A 94 3.12 -0.96 -3.62
CA PHE A 94 2.99 0.34 -4.29
C PHE A 94 2.49 0.21 -5.72
N GLU A 95 3.04 -0.72 -6.51
CA GLU A 95 2.57 -0.97 -7.87
C GLU A 95 1.09 -1.36 -7.88
N THR A 96 0.71 -2.27 -6.98
CA THR A 96 -0.67 -2.77 -6.89
C THR A 96 -1.65 -1.66 -6.49
N LEU A 97 -1.26 -0.79 -5.56
CA LEU A 97 -2.09 0.31 -5.04
C LEU A 97 -2.19 1.47 -6.04
N LEU A 98 -1.08 1.88 -6.64
CA LEU A 98 -0.98 3.15 -7.37
C LEU A 98 -1.13 3.03 -8.87
N THR A 99 -0.99 1.85 -9.47
CA THR A 99 -1.05 1.72 -10.94
C THR A 99 -2.41 1.20 -11.42
N ASP A 100 -2.73 1.35 -12.70
CA ASP A 100 -3.94 0.77 -13.30
C ASP A 100 -3.65 -0.47 -14.19
N GLY A 101 -2.43 -0.98 -14.11
CA GLY A 101 -1.89 -2.05 -14.96
C GLY A 101 -0.64 -1.60 -15.74
N TYR A 102 -0.13 -2.49 -16.60
CA TYR A 102 1.00 -2.24 -17.49
C TYR A 102 0.60 -1.32 -18.65
N LEU A 103 0.49 -0.02 -18.38
CA LEU A 103 0.39 1.02 -19.41
C LEU A 103 1.79 1.48 -19.84
N ARG A 104 1.94 1.99 -21.06
CA ARG A 104 3.18 2.58 -21.59
C ARG A 104 3.69 3.72 -20.69
N GLY A 105 5.02 3.86 -20.57
CA GLY A 105 5.69 4.77 -19.62
C GLY A 105 5.88 4.09 -18.26
N GLY A 106 7.15 3.85 -17.88
CA GLY A 106 7.56 2.87 -16.87
C GLY A 106 6.79 2.92 -15.55
N VAL A 107 6.66 1.75 -14.91
CA VAL A 107 5.96 1.57 -13.62
C VAL A 107 6.49 2.52 -12.55
N LYS A 108 7.83 2.70 -12.51
CA LYS A 108 8.51 3.59 -11.56
C LYS A 108 8.02 5.03 -11.66
N ASP A 109 8.05 5.64 -12.85
CA ASP A 109 7.66 7.04 -13.05
C ASP A 109 6.20 7.29 -12.66
N ARG A 110 5.33 6.31 -12.92
CA ARG A 110 3.92 6.39 -12.54
C ARG A 110 3.72 6.29 -11.03
N VAL A 111 4.40 5.35 -10.37
CA VAL A 111 4.38 5.21 -8.92
C VAL A 111 4.87 6.52 -8.28
N GLU A 112 6.00 7.05 -8.73
CA GLU A 112 6.56 8.32 -8.25
C GLU A 112 5.58 9.50 -8.41
N ARG A 113 5.00 9.66 -9.61
CA ARG A 113 4.06 10.74 -9.89
C ARG A 113 2.80 10.65 -9.01
N ARG A 114 2.18 9.47 -8.92
CA ARG A 114 0.96 9.26 -8.14
C ARG A 114 1.20 9.29 -6.64
N LEU A 115 2.38 8.86 -6.19
CA LEU A 115 2.82 9.02 -4.81
C LEU A 115 2.89 10.49 -4.42
N ARG A 116 3.49 11.35 -5.27
CA ARG A 116 3.52 12.81 -5.02
C ARG A 116 2.13 13.43 -4.96
N ILE A 117 1.19 12.95 -5.77
CA ILE A 117 -0.21 13.39 -5.72
C ILE A 117 -0.84 12.99 -4.38
N SER A 118 -0.69 11.74 -3.95
CA SER A 118 -1.27 11.24 -2.70
C SER A 118 -0.67 11.85 -1.44
N LEU A 119 0.61 12.20 -1.48
CA LEU A 119 1.31 12.80 -0.33
C LEU A 119 1.26 14.34 -0.33
N ARG A 120 0.56 14.96 -1.29
CA ARG A 120 0.49 16.43 -1.39
C ARG A 120 0.00 17.06 -0.08
N GLY A 121 0.76 18.03 0.43
CA GLY A 121 0.44 18.74 1.67
C GLY A 121 0.85 18.02 2.96
N LYS A 122 1.47 16.82 2.88
CA LYS A 122 2.12 16.19 4.03
C LYS A 122 3.51 16.82 4.26
N ARG A 123 4.06 16.70 5.47
CA ARG A 123 5.44 17.14 5.76
C ARG A 123 6.41 16.02 5.38
N GLY A 124 7.60 16.36 4.88
CA GLY A 124 8.63 15.36 4.53
C GLY A 124 8.33 14.56 3.26
N VAL A 125 7.55 15.11 2.32
CA VAL A 125 7.17 14.39 1.08
C VAL A 125 8.40 13.98 0.26
N GLY A 126 9.44 14.81 0.21
CA GLY A 126 10.69 14.49 -0.48
C GLY A 126 11.27 13.18 0.02
N ASP A 127 11.54 13.09 1.32
CA ASP A 127 12.10 11.90 1.95
C ASP A 127 11.25 10.64 1.71
N TYR A 128 9.92 10.75 1.80
CA TYR A 128 9.03 9.62 1.51
C TYR A 128 9.09 9.19 0.05
N VAL A 129 9.16 10.14 -0.87
CA VAL A 129 9.25 9.86 -2.31
C VAL A 129 10.58 9.21 -2.63
N ASP A 130 11.68 9.73 -2.09
CA ASP A 130 13.02 9.20 -2.31
C ASP A 130 13.16 7.77 -1.78
N ALA A 131 12.60 7.49 -0.60
CA ALA A 131 12.56 6.14 -0.03
C ALA A 131 11.80 5.16 -0.95
N VAL A 132 10.63 5.55 -1.49
CA VAL A 132 9.87 4.68 -2.39
C VAL A 132 10.58 4.50 -3.73
N ILE A 133 11.22 5.54 -4.26
CA ILE A 133 12.02 5.46 -5.49
C ILE A 133 13.18 4.48 -5.31
N SER A 134 13.88 4.54 -4.17
CA SER A 134 14.93 3.60 -3.79
C SER A 134 14.41 2.16 -3.76
N ILE A 135 13.25 1.91 -3.13
CA ILE A 135 12.59 0.58 -3.12
C ILE A 135 12.29 0.09 -4.55
N MET A 136 11.76 0.95 -5.41
CA MET A 136 11.44 0.60 -6.80
C MET A 136 12.70 0.27 -7.62
N GLN A 137 13.82 0.95 -7.36
CA GLN A 137 15.12 0.66 -7.98
C GLN A 137 15.71 -0.65 -7.47
N ALA A 138 15.79 -0.81 -6.14
CA ALA A 138 16.32 -2.00 -5.49
C ALA A 138 15.57 -3.26 -5.93
N ARG A 139 14.23 -3.21 -6.02
CA ARG A 139 13.43 -4.33 -6.57
C ARG A 139 13.84 -4.69 -7.99
N GLY A 140 14.13 -3.70 -8.84
CA GLY A 140 14.63 -3.95 -10.20
C GLY A 140 15.94 -4.72 -10.18
N GLU A 141 16.87 -4.31 -9.33
CA GLU A 141 18.18 -4.95 -9.20
C GLU A 141 18.14 -6.34 -8.55
N ILE A 142 17.34 -6.52 -7.50
CA ILE A 142 17.14 -7.83 -6.85
C ILE A 142 16.55 -8.83 -7.87
N VAL A 143 15.48 -8.44 -8.57
CA VAL A 143 14.75 -9.34 -9.48
C VAL A 143 15.54 -9.62 -10.76
N HIS A 144 16.31 -8.65 -11.27
CA HIS A 144 17.01 -8.82 -12.54
C HIS A 144 18.47 -9.24 -12.41
N ASN A 145 19.15 -8.83 -11.33
CA ASN A 145 20.59 -9.02 -11.17
C ASN A 145 20.96 -9.86 -9.93
N GLY A 146 19.98 -10.25 -9.10
CA GLY A 146 20.23 -11.01 -7.87
C GLY A 146 21.08 -10.25 -6.84
N SER A 147 21.12 -8.90 -6.92
CA SER A 147 21.90 -8.08 -5.99
C SER A 147 21.18 -7.96 -4.65
N THR A 148 21.85 -8.30 -3.56
CA THR A 148 21.30 -8.36 -2.18
C THR A 148 21.96 -7.35 -1.22
N LEU A 149 22.66 -6.34 -1.74
CA LEU A 149 23.46 -5.37 -0.97
C LEU A 149 22.89 -3.94 -1.04
N GLN A 150 21.59 -3.81 -1.29
CA GLN A 150 20.94 -2.51 -1.44
C GLN A 150 20.46 -1.99 -0.07
N GLU A 151 21.06 -0.89 0.40
CA GLU A 151 20.52 -0.11 1.51
C GLU A 151 19.26 0.64 1.04
N ALA A 152 18.09 0.04 1.24
CA ALA A 152 16.81 0.69 0.97
C ALA A 152 16.17 1.17 2.27
N GLU A 153 15.53 2.35 2.25
CA GLU A 153 14.84 2.90 3.41
C GLU A 153 13.46 2.25 3.63
N VAL A 154 13.44 0.96 3.95
CA VAL A 154 12.23 0.13 4.12
C VAL A 154 11.22 0.77 5.08
N ILE A 155 11.67 1.23 6.25
CA ILE A 155 10.78 1.82 7.27
C ILE A 155 10.09 3.09 6.76
N LYS A 156 10.84 3.95 6.04
CA LYS A 156 10.29 5.20 5.52
C LYS A 156 9.32 4.93 4.36
N ALA A 157 9.63 3.95 3.51
CA ALA A 157 8.73 3.48 2.47
C ALA A 157 7.46 2.83 3.02
N GLN A 158 7.56 2.07 4.12
CA GLN A 158 6.39 1.53 4.82
C GLN A 158 5.46 2.65 5.31
N ALA A 159 6.03 3.67 5.95
CA ALA A 159 5.26 4.84 6.38
C ALA A 159 4.64 5.59 5.19
N ALA A 160 5.37 5.74 4.08
CA ALA A 160 4.87 6.35 2.84
C ALA A 160 3.67 5.56 2.27
N PHE A 161 3.75 4.23 2.26
CA PHE A 161 2.65 3.37 1.79
C PHE A 161 1.39 3.61 2.62
N ALA A 162 1.54 3.63 3.94
CA ALA A 162 0.45 3.83 4.86
C ALA A 162 -0.26 5.19 4.60
N LEU A 163 0.51 6.27 4.46
CA LEU A 163 -0.02 7.60 4.16
C LEU A 163 -0.72 7.66 2.79
N CYS A 164 -0.13 7.01 1.79
CA CYS A 164 -0.69 6.94 0.44
C CYS A 164 -2.00 6.13 0.42
N PHE A 165 -2.05 5.00 1.12
CA PHE A 165 -3.24 4.19 1.28
C PHE A 165 -4.40 4.98 1.91
N GLU A 166 -4.15 5.77 2.96
CA GLU A 166 -5.17 6.63 3.57
C GLU A 166 -5.77 7.61 2.56
N ASP A 167 -4.95 8.26 1.75
CA ASP A 167 -5.40 9.21 0.72
C ASP A 167 -6.19 8.51 -0.40
N VAL A 168 -5.67 7.41 -0.96
CA VAL A 168 -6.34 6.65 -2.03
C VAL A 168 -7.71 6.18 -1.55
N VAL A 169 -7.78 5.56 -0.36
CA VAL A 169 -9.04 5.07 0.22
C VAL A 169 -10.02 6.22 0.49
N GLY A 170 -9.51 7.36 0.98
CA GLY A 170 -10.31 8.55 1.23
C GLY A 170 -11.03 9.09 -0.02
N ARG A 171 -10.51 8.80 -1.22
CA ARG A 171 -11.05 9.25 -2.50
C ARG A 171 -11.94 8.21 -3.20
N LEU A 172 -11.95 6.94 -2.75
CA LEU A 172 -12.80 5.88 -3.33
C LEU A 172 -14.31 6.16 -3.35
N PRO A 173 -14.90 6.96 -2.44
CA PRO A 173 -16.29 7.35 -2.59
C PRO A 173 -16.58 8.04 -3.94
N GLY A 174 -15.60 8.78 -4.47
CA GLY A 174 -15.65 9.44 -5.78
C GLY A 174 -15.27 8.55 -6.98
N LEU A 175 -15.08 7.24 -6.79
CA LEU A 175 -14.74 6.32 -7.87
C LEU A 175 -15.89 6.25 -8.89
N GLY A 176 -15.58 6.55 -10.15
CA GLY A 176 -16.51 6.45 -11.28
C GLY A 176 -16.72 5.00 -11.76
N SER A 177 -17.53 4.85 -12.81
CA SER A 177 -17.89 3.55 -13.42
C SER A 177 -17.00 3.12 -14.59
N SER A 178 -15.92 3.86 -14.87
CA SER A 178 -14.99 3.55 -15.95
C SER A 178 -13.86 2.62 -15.48
N LEU A 179 -13.59 1.56 -16.25
CA LEU A 179 -12.43 0.67 -16.05
C LEU A 179 -11.12 1.26 -16.58
N ASP A 180 -11.20 2.35 -17.34
CA ASP A 180 -10.03 3.03 -17.86
C ASP A 180 -9.39 3.88 -16.75
N GLN A 181 -8.20 3.46 -16.32
CA GLN A 181 -7.40 4.11 -15.29
C GLN A 181 -8.15 4.57 -14.02
N PRO A 182 -8.86 3.68 -13.31
CA PRO A 182 -9.67 4.06 -12.16
C PRO A 182 -8.86 4.75 -11.05
N ILE A 183 -7.65 4.27 -10.73
CA ILE A 183 -6.79 4.88 -9.71
C ILE A 183 -6.27 6.24 -10.19
N GLY A 184 -5.86 6.34 -11.47
CA GLY A 184 -5.46 7.63 -12.06
C GLY A 184 -6.56 8.67 -11.95
N LYS A 185 -7.78 8.30 -12.33
CA LYS A 185 -8.96 9.18 -12.25
C LYS A 185 -9.29 9.60 -10.82
N VAL A 186 -9.25 8.67 -9.87
CA VAL A 186 -9.47 8.97 -8.44
C VAL A 186 -8.41 9.93 -7.89
N LEU A 187 -7.17 9.81 -8.36
CA LEU A 187 -6.08 10.70 -7.95
C LEU A 187 -6.08 12.05 -8.70
N GLY A 188 -6.81 12.17 -9.80
CA GLY A 188 -6.74 13.33 -10.70
C GLY A 188 -5.43 13.38 -11.48
N ASP A 189 -4.83 12.21 -11.76
CA ASP A 189 -3.67 12.04 -12.62
C ASP A 189 -4.13 12.10 -14.09
N ALA A 190 -4.00 13.26 -14.72
CA ALA A 190 -4.39 13.54 -16.11
C ALA A 190 -3.20 13.43 -17.07
#